data_AF-A0A932HZJ6-F1
#
_entry.id   AF-A0A932HZJ6-F1
#
_cell.length_a   1.000
_cell.length_b   1.000
_cell.length_c   1.000
_cell.angle_alpha   90.00
_cell.angle_beta   90.00
_cell.angle_gamma   90.00
#
_symmetry.space_group_name_H-M   'P 1'
#
loop_
_entity.id
_entity.type
_entity.pdbx_description
1 polymer ?
#
loop_
_entity_poly.entity_id
_entity_poly.type
_entity_poly.pdbx_seq_one_letter_code
_entity_poly.pdbx_strand_id
1 'polypeptide(L)' 'MPRMTDRMLDSGDAFPALEIAKAGGGKITLPGDLKGGWGVVLFYRGHW' A
#
# COMPACT_ATOMS: atom_id res chain seq x y z
N MET A 1 -8.97 7.58 -13.22
CA MET A 1 -10.24 6.90 -12.88
C MET A 1 -9.96 5.41 -12.90
N PRO A 2 -10.40 4.63 -11.89
CA PRO A 2 -10.32 3.18 -11.93
C PRO A 2 -11.02 2.69 -13.19
N ARG A 3 -10.44 1.69 -13.87
CA ARG A 3 -11.15 1.02 -14.97
C ARG A 3 -12.28 0.17 -14.39
N MET A 4 -13.30 -0.15 -15.18
CA MET A 4 -14.40 -1.03 -14.74
C MET A 4 -13.95 -2.42 -14.23
N THR A 5 -12.70 -2.80 -14.49
CA THR A 5 -12.08 -4.05 -14.05
C THR A 5 -11.21 -3.91 -12.80
N ASP A 6 -10.91 -2.67 -12.36
CA ASP A 6 -10.05 -2.45 -11.20
C ASP A 6 -10.85 -2.65 -9.91
N ARG A 7 -10.33 -3.50 -9.02
CA ARG A 7 -10.87 -3.62 -7.66
C ARG A 7 -10.50 -2.39 -6.85
N MET A 8 -11.49 -1.61 -6.47
CA MET A 8 -11.37 -0.65 -5.37
C MET A 8 -11.42 -1.38 -4.04
N LEU A 9 -10.52 -1.04 -3.13
CA LEU A 9 -10.53 -1.57 -1.77
C LEU A 9 -11.64 -0.90 -0.95
N ASP A 10 -12.33 -1.69 -0.14
CA ASP A 10 -13.32 -1.21 0.84
C ASP A 10 -12.98 -1.70 2.26
N SER A 11 -13.74 -1.23 3.24
CA SER A 11 -13.61 -1.62 4.65
C SER A 11 -13.80 -3.12 4.82
N GLY A 12 -12.85 -3.76 5.51
CA GLY A 12 -12.85 -5.21 5.72
C GLY A 12 -12.13 -5.99 4.62
N ASP A 13 -11.77 -5.37 3.49
CA ASP A 13 -10.92 -6.01 2.50
C ASP A 13 -9.51 -6.26 3.03
N ALA A 14 -8.93 -7.40 2.65
CA ALA A 14 -7.52 -7.64 2.86
C ALA A 14 -6.70 -6.65 2.01
N PHE A 15 -5.73 -5.99 2.65
CA PHE A 15 -4.80 -5.11 1.95
C PHE A 15 -3.94 -5.93 0.97
N PRO A 16 -3.77 -5.49 -0.30
CA PRO A 16 -3.05 -6.25 -1.31
C PRO A 16 -1.57 -6.36 -0.98
N ALA A 17 -0.94 -7.43 -1.46
CA ALA A 17 0.50 -7.56 -1.41
C ALA A 17 1.14 -6.53 -2.34
N LEU A 18 1.99 -5.66 -1.81
CA LEU A 18 2.68 -4.61 -2.57
C LEU A 18 4.16 -4.58 -2.18
N GLU A 19 5.03 -4.46 -3.18
CA GLU A 19 6.45 -4.17 -2.98
C GLU A 19 6.76 -2.79 -3.56
N ILE A 20 7.28 -1.89 -2.73
CA ILE A 20 7.52 -0.49 -3.09
C ILE A 20 9.00 -0.17 -2.84
N ALA A 21 9.65 0.49 -3.80
CA ALA A 21 11.02 0.98 -3.63
C ALA A 21 11.02 2.22 -2.72
N LYS A 22 11.92 2.26 -1.74
CA LYS A 22 12.05 3.42 -0.82
C LYS A 22 12.94 4.48 -1.44
N ALA A 23 12.67 5.76 -1.15
CA ALA A 23 13.46 6.88 -1.66
C ALA A 23 14.96 6.81 -1.28
N GLY A 24 15.27 6.31 -0.07
CA GLY A 24 16.63 6.09 0.41
C GLY A 24 17.25 4.73 0.02
N GLY A 25 16.64 3.99 -0.91
CA GLY A 25 17.07 2.64 -1.29
C GLY A 25 16.45 1.53 -0.44
N GLY A 26 16.53 0.31 -0.97
CA GLY A 26 15.82 -0.86 -0.43
C GLY A 26 14.34 -0.85 -0.78
N LYS A 27 13.61 -1.82 -0.23
CA LYS A 27 12.19 -2.05 -0.50
C LYS A 27 11.38 -2.12 0.78
N ILE A 28 10.07 -1.91 0.66
CA ILE A 28 9.06 -2.21 1.68
C ILE A 28 8.03 -3.17 1.08
N THR A 29 7.66 -4.20 1.83
CA THR A 29 6.71 -5.24 1.44
C THR A 29 5.48 -5.15 2.33
N LEU A 30 4.35 -4.71 1.78
CA LEU A 30 3.08 -4.59 2.48
C LEU A 30 2.18 -5.81 2.22
N PRO A 31 1.33 -6.19 3.20
CA PRO A 31 1.29 -5.69 4.58
C PRO A 31 2.39 -6.30 5.48
N GLY A 32 3.29 -7.13 4.93
CA GLY A 32 4.29 -7.92 5.65
C GLY A 32 5.14 -7.13 6.65
N ASP A 33 5.69 -6.00 6.23
CA ASP A 33 6.59 -5.16 7.01
C ASP A 33 5.87 -4.32 8.07
N LEU A 34 4.53 -4.26 8.02
CA LEU A 34 3.69 -3.61 9.04
C LEU A 34 3.08 -4.64 10.04
N LYS A 35 3.43 -5.93 9.93
CA LYS A 35 2.94 -6.96 10.84
C LYS A 35 3.35 -6.68 12.28
N GLY A 36 2.52 -7.10 13.22
CA GLY A 36 2.75 -6.96 14.66
C GLY A 36 1.94 -5.84 15.33
N GLY A 37 1.16 -5.07 14.56
CA GLY A 37 0.25 -4.06 15.08
C GLY A 37 -0.67 -3.48 14.01
N TRP A 38 -1.36 -2.39 14.36
CA TRP A 38 -2.13 -1.60 13.41
C TRP A 38 -1.19 -0.71 12.59
N GLY A 39 -1.29 -0.79 11.26
CA GLY A 39 -0.54 0.04 10.32
C GLY A 39 -1.45 0.98 9.54
N VAL A 40 -0.95 2.17 9.21
CA VAL A 40 -1.63 3.15 8.37
C VAL A 40 -0.83 3.36 7.09
N VAL A 41 -1.50 3.22 5.94
CA VAL A 41 -0.90 3.47 4.61
C VAL A 41 -1.58 4.70 4.00
N LEU A 42 -0.81 5.75 3.74
CA LEU A 42 -1.29 6.99 3.12
C LEU A 42 -0.80 7.09 1.68
N PHE A 43 -1.73 6.98 0.73
CA PHE A 43 -1.45 7.28 -0.68
C PHE A 43 -1.64 8.78 -0.94
N TYR A 44 -0.62 9.42 -1.50
CA TYR A 44 -0.64 10.83 -1.89
C TYR A 44 0.14 10.99 -3.20
N ARG A 45 -0.10 12.08 -3.92
CA ARG A 45 0.37 12.25 -5.31
C ARG A 45 1.88 12.45 -5.44
N GLY A 46 2.54 12.94 -4.40
CA GLY A 46 3.98 13.18 -4.44
C GLY A 46 4.47 13.94 -3.23
N HIS A 47 5.72 13.68 -2.89
CA HIS A 47 6.52 14.43 -1.94
C HIS A 47 7.47 15.33 -2.73
N TRP A 48 7.73 16.52 -2.20
CA TRP A 48 8.74 17.45 -2.68
C TRP A 48 10.16 16.89 -2.63
#